data_AF-A0A8D4J0B2-F1
#
_entry.id   AF-A0A8D4J0B2-F1
#
_cell.length_a   1.000
_cell.length_b   1.000
_cell.length_c   1.000
_cell.angle_alpha   90.00
_cell.angle_beta   90.00
_cell.angle_gamma   90.00
#
_symmetry.space_group_name_H-M   'P 1'
#
loop_
_entity.id
_entity.type
_entity.pdbx_description
1 polymer ?
#
loop_
_entity_poly.entity_id
_entity_poly.type
_entity_poly.pdbx_seq_one_letter_code
_entity_poly.pdbx_strand_id
1 'polypeptide(L)'
;MKKPNQIRQVLTDSLTYLQHNPDQLLIFIENGKIITTNAKSLSFEYRYTLNIILTDFHGDLATVIAPLIGYLKIHQPELLQNPDRREHFQFESDFINHDIQDVSIKLELTEKVISEYRENNLILTYGDEPLTLEKLRAEYYAE
;
A
#
# COMPACT_ATOMS: atom_id res chain seq x y z
N MET A 1 -4.27 -6.26 -8.53
CA MET A 1 -3.89 -5.38 -7.40
C MET A 1 -3.08 -4.23 -7.97
N LYS A 2 -3.37 -2.98 -7.59
CA LYS A 2 -2.72 -1.76 -8.08
C LYS A 2 -1.67 -1.22 -7.10
N LYS A 3 -1.95 -1.26 -5.80
CA LYS A 3 -1.11 -0.61 -4.78
C LYS A 3 0.34 -1.13 -4.73
N PRO A 4 0.63 -2.43 -4.91
CA PRO A 4 2.02 -2.92 -4.89
C PRO A 4 2.88 -2.25 -5.97
N ASN A 5 2.34 -2.09 -7.19
CA ASN A 5 3.05 -1.42 -8.29
C ASN A 5 3.17 0.08 -8.07
N GLN A 6 2.14 0.72 -7.50
CA GLN A 6 2.20 2.15 -7.17
C GLN A 6 3.24 2.44 -6.08
N ILE A 7 3.32 1.59 -5.05
CA ILE A 7 4.33 1.70 -4.00
C ILE A 7 5.74 1.47 -4.57
N ARG A 8 5.92 0.47 -5.44
CA ARG A 8 7.19 0.27 -6.17
C ARG A 8 7.61 1.54 -6.90
N GLN A 9 6.68 2.15 -7.64
CA GLN A 9 6.90 3.39 -8.39
C GLN A 9 7.29 4.54 -7.45
N VAL A 10 6.52 4.76 -6.37
CA VAL A 10 6.81 5.82 -5.38
C VAL A 10 8.22 5.67 -4.79
N LEU A 11 8.61 4.44 -4.41
CA LEU A 11 9.94 4.18 -3.86
C LEU A 11 11.04 4.39 -4.89
N THR A 12 10.85 3.88 -6.11
CA THR A 12 11.82 4.02 -7.21
C THR A 12 12.02 5.50 -7.59
N ASP A 13 10.93 6.26 -7.66
CA ASP A 13 10.98 7.68 -8.01
C ASP A 13 11.58 8.53 -6.88
N SER A 14 11.42 8.12 -5.62
CA SER A 14 11.92 8.85 -4.44
C SER A 14 13.37 8.53 -4.08
N LEU A 15 13.87 7.34 -4.44
CA LEU A 15 15.17 6.83 -4.01
C LEU A 15 16.11 6.64 -5.21
N THR A 16 17.11 7.52 -5.34
CA THR A 16 18.18 7.37 -6.34
C THR A 16 18.85 6.01 -6.26
N TYR A 17 18.97 5.42 -5.07
CA TYR A 17 19.49 4.06 -4.87
C TYR A 17 18.73 3.02 -5.71
N LEU A 18 17.40 3.05 -5.71
CA LEU A 18 16.57 2.09 -6.42
C LEU A 18 16.48 2.34 -7.93
N GLN A 19 16.71 3.58 -8.36
CA GLN A 19 16.83 3.89 -9.79
C GLN A 19 18.06 3.23 -10.41
N HIS A 20 19.17 3.18 -9.66
CA HIS A 20 20.40 2.52 -10.09
C HIS A 20 20.38 1.01 -9.81
N ASN A 21 19.64 0.56 -8.80
CA ASN A 21 19.60 -0.83 -8.35
C ASN A 21 18.16 -1.34 -8.22
N PRO A 22 17.40 -1.47 -9.31
CA PRO A 22 15.97 -1.83 -9.25
C PRO A 22 15.70 -3.22 -8.66
N ASP A 23 16.66 -4.14 -8.80
CA ASP A 23 16.57 -5.51 -8.30
C ASP A 23 16.74 -5.60 -6.77
N GLN A 24 17.25 -4.54 -6.13
CA GLN A 24 17.39 -4.45 -4.67
C GLN A 24 16.06 -4.10 -3.98
N LEU A 25 14.96 -3.96 -4.74
CA LEU A 25 13.60 -3.82 -4.21
C LEU A 25 12.73 -5.03 -4.58
N LEU A 26 12.45 -5.84 -3.58
CA LEU A 26 11.53 -6.97 -3.68
C LEU A 26 10.18 -6.61 -3.05
N ILE A 27 9.11 -7.11 -3.63
CA ILE A 27 7.75 -6.91 -3.12
C ILE A 27 7.04 -8.24 -3.12
N PHE A 28 6.54 -8.63 -1.95
CA PHE A 28 5.79 -9.84 -1.72
C PHE A 28 4.40 -9.52 -1.17
N ILE A 29 3.45 -10.41 -1.49
CA ILE A 29 2.10 -10.38 -0.94
C ILE A 29 1.97 -11.57 0.00
N GLU A 30 1.71 -11.29 1.26
CA GLU A 30 1.57 -12.27 2.33
C GLU A 30 0.15 -12.23 2.90
N ASN A 31 -0.27 -13.33 3.53
CA ASN A 31 -1.54 -13.43 4.26
C ASN A 31 -2.77 -12.97 3.46
N GLY A 32 -2.77 -13.20 2.15
CA GLY A 32 -3.80 -12.76 1.22
C GLY A 32 -5.18 -13.36 1.53
N LYS A 33 -6.20 -12.50 1.56
CA LYS A 33 -7.60 -12.84 1.79
C LYS A 33 -8.47 -12.18 0.73
N ILE A 34 -9.52 -12.89 0.31
CA ILE A 34 -10.58 -12.36 -0.55
C ILE A 34 -11.82 -12.19 0.30
N ILE A 35 -12.28 -10.94 0.45
CA ILE A 35 -13.47 -10.60 1.21
C ILE A 35 -14.61 -10.35 0.22
N THR A 36 -15.71 -11.08 0.40
CA THR A 36 -16.94 -10.93 -0.39
C THR A 36 -18.15 -10.93 0.53
N THR A 37 -19.22 -10.26 0.12
CA THR A 37 -20.48 -10.18 0.86
C THR A 37 -21.54 -11.13 0.30
N ASN A 38 -21.20 -11.97 -0.68
CA ASN A 38 -22.14 -12.83 -1.43
C ASN A 38 -23.32 -12.03 -2.03
N ALA A 39 -23.08 -10.79 -2.41
CA ALA A 39 -24.03 -9.99 -3.18
C ALA A 39 -24.15 -10.56 -4.61
N LYS A 40 -25.16 -10.09 -5.36
CA LYS A 40 -25.31 -10.49 -6.77
C LYS A 40 -24.15 -10.03 -7.66
N SER A 41 -23.46 -8.97 -7.26
CA SER A 41 -22.27 -8.47 -7.97
C SER A 41 -21.06 -9.35 -7.71
N LEU A 42 -20.11 -9.34 -8.63
CA LEU A 42 -18.80 -9.99 -8.50
C LEU A 42 -17.76 -9.07 -7.85
N SER A 43 -18.21 -8.11 -7.03
CA SER A 43 -17.34 -7.20 -6.30
C SER A 43 -16.71 -7.92 -5.10
N PHE A 44 -15.46 -7.58 -4.79
CA PHE A 44 -14.73 -8.15 -3.67
C PHE A 44 -13.64 -7.18 -3.20
N GLU A 45 -13.02 -7.50 -2.07
CA GLU A 45 -11.88 -6.75 -1.53
C GLU A 45 -10.71 -7.69 -1.28
N TYR A 46 -9.53 -7.33 -1.81
CA TYR A 46 -8.27 -7.92 -1.37
C TYR A 46 -7.91 -7.37 0.01
N ARG A 47 -7.53 -8.24 0.94
CA ARG A 47 -6.81 -7.85 2.17
C ARG A 47 -5.53 -8.65 2.26
N TYR A 48 -4.41 -8.00 2.52
CA TYR A 48 -3.12 -8.64 2.49
C TYR A 48 -2.07 -7.85 3.25
N THR A 49 -0.97 -8.50 3.59
CA THR A 49 0.25 -7.85 4.06
C THR A 49 1.17 -7.65 2.86
N LEU A 50 1.47 -6.40 2.50
CA LEU A 50 2.53 -6.07 1.56
C LEU A 50 3.86 -6.13 2.32
N ASN A 51 4.75 -7.02 1.91
CA ASN A 51 6.10 -7.07 2.43
C ASN A 51 7.06 -6.47 1.39
N ILE A 52 7.68 -5.35 1.74
CA ILE A 52 8.63 -4.62 0.92
C ILE A 52 10.01 -4.93 1.48
N ILE A 53 10.87 -5.55 0.68
CA ILE A 53 12.23 -5.88 1.09
C ILE A 53 13.22 -5.04 0.30
N LEU A 54 14.09 -4.36 1.02
CA LEU A 54 15.27 -3.68 0.50
C LEU A 54 16.50 -4.49 0.91
N THR A 55 17.29 -4.88 -0.08
CA THR A 55 18.55 -5.61 0.16
C THR A 55 19.76 -4.71 -0.08
N ASP A 56 20.85 -4.99 0.64
CA ASP A 56 22.12 -4.25 0.57
C ASP A 56 21.97 -2.71 0.75
N PHE A 57 20.96 -2.29 1.53
CA PHE A 57 20.63 -0.88 1.67
C PHE A 57 21.60 -0.16 2.60
N HIS A 58 22.17 0.95 2.13
CA HIS A 58 23.17 1.73 2.87
C HIS A 58 22.75 3.18 3.11
N GLY A 59 21.47 3.50 2.92
CA GLY A 59 20.91 4.83 3.16
C GLY A 59 20.24 4.97 4.53
N ASP A 60 19.79 6.19 4.81
CA ASP A 60 18.92 6.44 5.95
C ASP A 60 17.52 5.88 5.67
N LEU A 61 17.04 4.98 6.53
CA LEU A 61 15.73 4.35 6.41
C LEU A 61 14.58 5.38 6.40
N ALA A 62 14.75 6.56 7.02
CA ALA A 62 13.77 7.63 6.96
C ALA A 62 13.45 8.06 5.51
N THR A 63 14.42 7.95 4.59
CA THR A 63 14.24 8.24 3.16
C THR A 63 13.30 7.26 2.46
N VAL A 64 13.14 6.04 2.99
CA VAL A 64 12.19 5.03 2.51
C VAL A 64 10.82 5.22 3.18
N ILE A 65 10.82 5.45 4.48
CA ILE A 65 9.59 5.54 5.28
C ILE A 65 8.77 6.79 4.94
N ALA A 66 9.40 7.94 4.72
CA ALA A 66 8.69 9.19 4.46
C ALA A 66 7.83 9.15 3.17
N PRO A 67 8.34 8.68 2.01
CA PRO A 67 7.52 8.47 0.81
C PRO A 67 6.36 7.48 1.03
N LEU A 68 6.60 6.39 1.77
CA LEU A 68 5.55 5.43 2.10
C LEU A 68 4.43 6.08 2.93
N ILE A 69 4.77 6.86 3.96
CA ILE A 69 3.79 7.64 4.72
C ILE A 69 3.00 8.58 3.80
N GLY A 70 3.68 9.27 2.88
CA GLY A 70 3.05 10.16 1.90
C GLY A 70 2.00 9.42 1.05
N TYR A 71 2.36 8.25 0.53
CA TYR A 71 1.46 7.40 -0.23
C TYR A 71 0.28 6.89 0.62
N LEU A 72 0.55 6.38 1.82
CA LEU A 72 -0.46 5.83 2.73
C LEU A 72 -1.48 6.88 3.18
N LYS A 73 -1.07 8.13 3.38
CA LYS A 73 -2.00 9.24 3.70
C LYS A 73 -3.11 9.42 2.65
N ILE A 74 -2.85 9.05 1.41
CA ILE A 74 -3.80 9.18 0.30
C ILE A 74 -4.54 7.86 0.07
N HIS A 75 -3.80 6.76 0.03
CA HIS A 75 -4.29 5.47 -0.47
C HIS A 75 -4.58 4.43 0.61
N GLN A 76 -4.26 4.68 1.88
CA GLN A 76 -4.62 3.82 3.02
C GLN A 76 -4.64 4.64 4.33
N PRO A 77 -5.37 5.77 4.38
CA PRO A 77 -5.27 6.72 5.50
C PRO A 77 -5.66 6.09 6.84
N GLU A 78 -6.58 5.14 6.82
CA GLU A 78 -7.07 4.46 8.01
C GLU A 78 -6.04 3.50 8.62
N LEU A 79 -5.03 3.05 7.86
CA LEU A 79 -3.87 2.36 8.44
C LEU A 79 -3.09 3.30 9.39
N LEU A 80 -3.03 4.60 9.09
CA LEU A 80 -2.31 5.59 9.90
C LEU A 80 -3.18 6.21 11.01
N GLN A 81 -4.49 6.34 10.76
CA GLN A 81 -5.42 7.03 11.65
C GLN A 81 -6.02 6.14 12.73
N ASN A 82 -6.18 4.85 12.47
CA ASN A 82 -6.78 3.92 13.44
C ASN A 82 -5.71 3.44 14.45
N PRO A 83 -5.86 3.71 15.76
CA PRO A 83 -4.93 3.24 16.79
C PRO A 83 -4.70 1.73 16.79
N ASP A 84 -5.72 0.94 16.43
CA ASP A 84 -5.60 -0.52 16.38
C ASP A 84 -4.83 -0.99 15.13
N ARG A 85 -4.78 -0.17 14.07
CA ARG A 85 -4.13 -0.53 12.80
C ARG A 85 -2.75 0.11 12.61
N ARG A 86 -2.46 1.24 13.25
CA ARG A 86 -1.20 1.97 13.07
C ARG A 86 0.04 1.15 13.47
N GLU A 87 -0.11 0.21 14.39
CA GLU A 87 0.95 -0.73 14.79
C GLU A 87 1.23 -1.81 13.73
N HIS A 88 0.44 -1.89 12.64
CA HIS A 88 0.65 -2.81 11.52
C HIS A 88 1.46 -2.20 10.36
N PHE A 89 1.95 -0.97 10.51
CA PHE A 89 3.06 -0.46 9.71
C PHE A 89 4.36 -0.76 10.45
N GLN A 90 4.96 -1.90 10.13
CA GLN A 90 6.10 -2.45 10.86
C GLN A 90 7.32 -2.52 9.96
N PHE A 91 8.50 -2.48 10.57
CA PHE A 91 9.75 -2.74 9.88
C PHE A 91 10.65 -3.64 10.73
N GLU A 92 11.46 -4.43 10.04
CA GLU A 92 12.55 -5.22 10.59
C GLU A 92 13.80 -4.82 9.81
N SER A 93 14.93 -4.69 10.51
CA SER A 93 16.22 -4.32 9.93
C SER A 93 17.28 -5.28 10.45
N ASP A 94 18.05 -5.86 9.53
CA ASP A 94 19.18 -6.73 9.81
C ASP A 94 20.45 -6.08 9.28
N PHE A 95 21.36 -5.72 10.17
CA PHE A 95 22.62 -5.06 9.80
C PHE A 95 23.63 -6.11 9.34
N ILE A 96 23.97 -6.06 8.06
CA ILE A 96 25.03 -6.89 7.46
C ILE A 96 26.40 -6.39 7.94
N ASN A 97 26.58 -5.07 8.01
CA ASN A 97 27.77 -4.43 8.59
C ASN A 97 27.42 -3.05 9.17
N HIS A 98 28.42 -2.18 9.40
CA HIS A 98 28.22 -0.87 10.02
C HIS A 98 27.40 0.11 9.17
N ASP A 99 27.35 -0.09 7.85
CA ASP A 99 26.72 0.82 6.88
C ASP A 99 25.68 0.13 5.98
N ILE A 100 25.59 -1.21 5.97
CA ILE A 100 24.70 -1.98 5.10
C ILE A 100 23.70 -2.77 5.94
N GLN A 101 22.42 -2.72 5.56
CA GLN A 101 21.33 -3.45 6.17
C GLN A 101 20.35 -4.01 5.14
N ASP A 102 19.76 -5.15 5.44
CA ASP A 102 18.55 -5.64 4.80
C ASP A 102 17.35 -5.15 5.60
N VAL A 103 16.32 -4.65 4.91
CA VAL A 103 15.14 -4.08 5.55
C VAL A 103 13.89 -4.73 5.00
N SER A 104 13.02 -5.18 5.89
CA SER A 104 11.68 -5.69 5.57
C SER A 104 10.64 -4.76 6.17
N ILE A 105 9.76 -4.19 5.34
CA ILE A 105 8.66 -3.31 5.75
C ILE A 105 7.34 -4.01 5.45
N LYS A 106 6.50 -4.17 6.47
CA LYS A 106 5.19 -4.82 6.37
C LYS A 106 4.07 -3.78 6.50
N LEU A 107 3.13 -3.82 5.55
CA LEU A 107 1.96 -2.95 5.50
C LEU A 107 0.68 -3.79 5.32
N GLU A 108 -0.30 -3.65 6.20
CA GLU A 108 -1.63 -4.23 5.98
C GLU A 108 -2.48 -3.36 5.07
N LEU A 109 -2.70 -3.81 3.84
CA LEU A 109 -3.41 -3.07 2.79
C LEU A 109 -4.73 -3.72 2.41
N THR A 110 -5.64 -2.89 1.92
CA THR A 110 -6.92 -3.31 1.33
C THR A 110 -7.06 -2.77 -0.09
N GLU A 111 -7.69 -3.51 -0.98
CA GLU A 111 -8.03 -3.02 -2.33
C GLU A 111 -9.40 -3.53 -2.77
N LYS A 112 -10.34 -2.62 -3.00
CA LYS A 112 -11.68 -2.96 -3.48
C LYS A 112 -11.71 -3.09 -4.99
N VAL A 113 -12.28 -4.19 -5.47
CA VAL A 113 -12.60 -4.41 -6.87
C VAL A 113 -14.12 -4.36 -7.03
N ILE A 114 -14.58 -3.46 -7.89
CA ILE A 114 -15.99 -3.24 -8.19
C ILE A 114 -16.29 -3.89 -9.54
N SER A 115 -17.31 -4.73 -9.57
CA SER A 115 -17.83 -5.29 -10.82
C SER A 115 -19.03 -4.50 -11.32
N GLU A 116 -19.03 -4.18 -12.61
CA GLU A 116 -20.16 -3.59 -13.32
C GLU A 116 -20.44 -4.38 -14.60
N TYR A 117 -21.71 -4.67 -14.89
CA TYR A 117 -22.10 -5.23 -16.18
C TYR A 117 -22.53 -4.10 -17.12
N ARG A 118 -21.85 -3.95 -18.25
CA ARG A 118 -22.27 -3.05 -19.34
C ARG A 118 -22.38 -3.83 -20.64
N GLU A 119 -23.56 -3.80 -21.26
CA GLU A 119 -23.81 -4.47 -22.55
C GLU A 119 -23.34 -5.94 -22.56
N ASN A 120 -23.69 -6.70 -21.52
CA ASN A 120 -23.25 -8.08 -21.27
C ASN A 120 -21.74 -8.30 -21.01
N ASN A 121 -20.93 -7.25 -20.95
CA ASN A 121 -19.52 -7.34 -20.58
C ASN A 121 -19.33 -7.06 -19.08
N LEU A 122 -18.53 -7.89 -18.42
CA LEU A 122 -18.07 -7.66 -17.04
C LEU A 122 -16.89 -6.69 -17.05
N ILE A 123 -17.08 -5.51 -16.45
CA ILE A 123 -16.04 -4.51 -16.24
C ILE A 123 -15.63 -4.56 -14.77
N LEU A 124 -14.32 -4.67 -14.54
CA LEU A 124 -13.73 -4.63 -13.19
C LEU A 124 -12.94 -3.34 -13.02
N THR A 125 -13.32 -2.54 -12.04
CA THR A 125 -12.61 -1.32 -11.66
C THR A 125 -12.11 -1.43 -10.22
N TYR A 126 -11.10 -0.63 -9.88
CA TYR A 126 -10.61 -0.53 -8.51
C TYR A 126 -11.32 0.65 -7.87
N GLY A 127 -12.01 0.41 -6.76
CA GLY A 127 -12.70 1.45 -6.02
C GLY A 127 -11.70 2.31 -5.22
N ASP A 128 -12.08 3.57 -5.01
CA ASP A 128 -11.34 4.47 -4.15
C ASP A 128 -11.46 4.09 -2.66
N GLU A 129 -10.53 4.60 -1.86
CA GLU A 129 -10.63 4.50 -0.40
C GLU A 129 -11.89 5.20 0.11
N PRO A 130 -12.55 4.66 1.15
CA PRO A 130 -13.64 5.35 1.78
C PRO A 130 -13.17 6.72 2.26
N LEU A 131 -13.92 7.76 1.92
CA LEU A 131 -13.64 9.11 2.38
C LEU A 131 -13.63 9.14 3.91
N THR A 132 -12.66 9.84 4.48
CA THR A 132 -12.64 10.09 5.92
C THR A 132 -13.82 11.00 6.29
N LEU A 133 -14.29 10.93 7.54
CA LEU A 133 -15.36 11.80 8.04
C LEU A 133 -15.07 13.29 7.81
N GLU A 134 -13.82 13.71 7.93
CA GLU A 134 -13.39 15.09 7.66
C GLU A 134 -13.55 15.47 6.17
N LYS A 135 -13.18 14.57 5.24
CA LYS A 135 -13.35 14.80 3.80
C LYS A 135 -14.82 14.80 3.39
N LEU A 136 -15.61 13.86 3.93
CA LEU A 136 -17.06 13.83 3.75
C LEU A 136 -17.69 15.15 4.21
N ARG A 137 -17.32 15.65 5.39
CA ARG A 137 -17.81 16.95 5.88
C ARG A 137 -17.41 18.09 4.95
N ALA A 138 -16.16 18.13 4.49
CA ALA A 138 -15.71 19.17 3.56
C ALA A 138 -16.49 19.14 2.24
N GLU A 139 -16.78 17.96 1.69
CA GLU A 139 -17.58 17.83 0.45
C GLU A 139 -19.05 18.19 0.65
N TYR A 140 -19.67 17.78 1.76
CA TYR A 140 -21.08 18.05 2.04
C TYR A 140 -21.38 19.49 2.50
N TYR A 141 -20.39 20.19 3.07
CA TYR A 141 -20.54 21.58 3.55
C TYR A 141 -19.86 22.61 2.63
N ALA A 142 -19.41 22.21 1.44
CA ALA A 142 -18.87 23.11 0.42
C ALA A 142 -19.94 23.65 -0.56
N GLU A 143 -21.24 23.39 -0.31
CA GLU A 143 -22.38 24.08 -0.94
C GLU A 143 -22.74 25.38 -0.20
#